data_AF-A0A9D2MY06-F1
#
_entry.id   AF-A0A9D2MY06-F1
#
_cell.length_a   1.000
_cell.length_b   1.000
_cell.length_c   1.000
_cell.angle_alpha   90.00
_cell.angle_beta   90.00
_cell.angle_gamma   90.00
#
_symmetry.space_group_name_H-M   'P 1'
#
loop_
_entity.id
_entity.type
_entity.pdbx_description
1 polymer ?
#
loop_
_entity_poly.entity_id
_entity_poly.type
_entity_poly.pdbx_seq_one_letter_code
_entity_poly.pdbx_strand_id
1 'polypeptide(L)'
;MAQAGYLFPRAVFIDGTHIKANANTKKQVKVQIPAASRHYAKELMEEVNADRESHGKKPFDDDGEPPTPPKKRRDNTSKKKLARRKKEKLRTVTRSVTDPDSGLFVKGEHKRQFAYEAHTACDKHGFVLEAVITPGNVHDSVAFDEVYDRVTDAFPEVETIVADSAYKTPHICKKVFEDGRVLSTAYKRPQTMKGGHEWWKYVYDEHYDCVLCPEYQALAYHTTNRDGYREYRSDPKICVNCPTRHLCTHSKDCVKT
;
A
#
# COMPACT_ATOMS: atom_id res chain seq x y z
N MET A 1 -17.00 -32.15 -5.57
CA MET A 1 -16.34 -31.57 -6.78
C MET A 1 -14.82 -31.65 -6.69
N ALA A 2 -14.18 -31.27 -5.57
CA ALA A 2 -12.73 -31.45 -5.39
C ALA A 2 -12.25 -32.91 -5.50
N GLN A 3 -12.96 -33.87 -4.88
CA GLN A 3 -12.63 -35.30 -4.97
C GLN A 3 -12.84 -35.93 -6.36
N ALA A 4 -13.53 -35.24 -7.27
CA ALA A 4 -13.76 -35.73 -8.64
C ALA A 4 -12.66 -35.25 -9.63
N GLY A 5 -11.63 -34.54 -9.14
CA GLY A 5 -10.48 -34.10 -9.95
C GLY A 5 -10.74 -32.87 -10.84
N TYR A 6 -11.92 -32.24 -10.73
CA TYR A 6 -12.28 -31.07 -11.54
C TYR A 6 -11.82 -29.74 -10.94
N LEU A 7 -11.57 -29.70 -9.62
CA LEU A 7 -11.06 -28.52 -8.92
C LEU A 7 -9.64 -28.80 -8.45
N PHE A 8 -8.73 -27.89 -8.75
CA PHE A 8 -7.35 -27.90 -8.24
C PHE A 8 -7.07 -26.66 -7.39
N PRO A 9 -7.58 -26.61 -6.14
CA PRO A 9 -7.51 -25.42 -5.30
C PRO A 9 -6.12 -25.14 -4.68
N ARG A 10 -5.05 -25.85 -5.08
CA ARG A 10 -3.69 -25.55 -4.56
C ARG A 10 -3.19 -24.16 -4.94
N ALA A 11 -3.60 -23.66 -6.11
CA ALA A 11 -3.27 -22.34 -6.60
C ALA A 11 -4.55 -21.56 -6.94
N VAL A 12 -4.73 -20.41 -6.32
CA VAL A 12 -5.88 -19.53 -6.50
C VAL A 12 -5.44 -18.21 -7.11
N PHE A 13 -6.21 -17.72 -8.08
CA PHE A 13 -5.97 -16.48 -8.79
C PHE A 13 -7.01 -15.45 -8.37
N ILE A 14 -6.58 -14.33 -7.79
CA ILE A 14 -7.45 -13.23 -7.35
C ILE A 14 -7.26 -12.04 -8.27
N ASP A 15 -8.35 -11.60 -8.89
CA ASP A 15 -8.37 -10.44 -9.79
C ASP A 15 -9.60 -9.56 -9.53
N GLY A 16 -9.45 -8.24 -9.76
CA GLY A 16 -10.49 -7.23 -9.60
C GLY A 16 -11.01 -6.75 -10.95
N THR A 17 -12.27 -7.05 -11.27
CA THR A 17 -12.90 -6.62 -12.52
C THR A 17 -13.95 -5.53 -12.29
N HIS A 18 -13.78 -4.40 -12.98
CA HIS A 18 -14.73 -3.29 -12.93
C HIS A 18 -15.95 -3.53 -13.82
N ILE A 19 -17.14 -3.54 -13.22
CA ILE A 19 -18.43 -3.71 -13.89
C ILE A 19 -19.15 -2.35 -13.91
N LYS A 20 -19.52 -1.87 -15.10
CA LYS A 20 -20.22 -0.59 -15.23
C LYS A 20 -21.63 -0.68 -14.60
N ALA A 21 -21.94 0.23 -13.69
CA ALA A 21 -23.28 0.35 -13.11
C ALA A 21 -24.24 1.05 -14.07
N ASN A 22 -25.54 0.75 -13.98
CA ASN A 22 -26.58 1.44 -14.73
C ASN A 22 -26.93 2.79 -14.08
N ALA A 23 -25.94 3.68 -14.00
CA ALA A 23 -26.06 4.98 -13.33
C ALA A 23 -25.43 6.11 -14.15
N ASN A 24 -26.13 7.25 -14.19
CA ASN A 24 -25.69 8.44 -14.92
C ASN A 24 -24.79 9.32 -14.04
N THR A 25 -23.60 9.67 -14.54
CA THR A 25 -22.64 10.54 -13.86
C THR A 25 -23.14 11.95 -13.58
N LYS A 26 -24.17 12.41 -14.30
CA LYS A 26 -24.82 13.70 -14.05
C LYS A 26 -25.78 13.67 -12.85
N LYS A 27 -26.27 12.48 -12.46
CA LYS A 27 -27.21 12.29 -11.35
C LYS A 27 -26.47 11.81 -10.10
N GLN A 28 -25.73 12.72 -9.48
CA GLN A 28 -24.86 12.40 -8.34
C GLN A 28 -25.03 13.38 -7.19
N VAL A 29 -24.86 12.88 -5.97
CA VAL A 29 -24.87 13.64 -4.72
C VAL A 29 -23.53 13.42 -4.00
N LYS A 30 -22.98 14.47 -3.40
CA LYS A 30 -21.78 14.37 -2.58
C LYS A 30 -22.18 14.08 -1.15
N VAL A 31 -21.75 12.94 -0.63
CA VAL A 31 -22.00 12.51 0.75
C VAL A 31 -20.68 12.51 1.51
N GLN A 32 -20.70 12.98 2.75
CA GLN A 32 -19.56 12.87 3.64
C GLN A 32 -19.71 11.57 4.42
N ILE A 33 -18.78 10.64 4.21
CA ILE A 33 -18.71 9.39 4.96
C ILE A 33 -17.43 9.39 5.79
N PRO A 34 -17.42 8.73 6.97
CA PRO A 34 -16.18 8.49 7.70
C PRO A 34 -15.16 7.85 6.77
N ALA A 35 -13.93 8.35 6.78
CA ALA A 35 -12.84 7.65 6.11
C ALA A 35 -12.69 6.29 6.79
N ALA A 36 -12.94 5.20 6.06
CA ALA A 36 -12.69 3.87 6.58
C ALA A 36 -11.22 3.78 6.99
N SER A 37 -10.97 3.45 8.25
CA SER A 37 -9.63 3.05 8.68
C SER A 37 -9.30 1.79 7.90
N ARG A 38 -8.12 1.73 7.27
CA ARG A 38 -7.64 0.46 6.74
C ARG A 38 -7.51 -0.47 7.95
N HIS A 39 -8.08 -1.68 7.89
CA HIS A 39 -8.08 -2.63 9.01
C HIS A 39 -6.67 -2.81 9.59
N TYR A 40 -5.67 -2.85 8.73
CA TYR A 40 -4.26 -2.99 9.08
C TYR A 40 -3.54 -1.72 9.55
N ALA A 41 -4.14 -0.53 9.42
CA ALA A 41 -3.42 0.72 9.68
C ALA A 41 -2.93 0.80 11.14
N LYS A 42 -3.69 0.22 12.07
CA LYS A 42 -3.33 0.18 13.49
C LYS A 42 -2.16 -0.77 13.73
N GLU A 43 -2.25 -2.01 13.24
CA GLU A 43 -1.18 -3.01 13.34
C GLU A 43 0.12 -2.51 12.71
N LEU A 44 0.04 -1.91 11.52
CA LEU A 44 1.20 -1.30 10.86
C LEU A 44 1.84 -0.21 11.71
N MET A 45 1.04 0.64 12.36
CA MET A 45 1.57 1.69 13.23
C MET A 45 2.21 1.12 14.49
N GLU A 46 1.64 0.06 15.07
CA GLU A 46 2.22 -0.66 16.21
C GLU A 46 3.58 -1.28 15.84
N GLU A 47 3.70 -1.93 14.69
CA GLU A 47 4.96 -2.48 14.17
C GLU A 47 6.01 -1.40 13.87
N VAL A 48 5.59 -0.33 13.18
CA VAL A 48 6.47 0.81 12.89
C VAL A 48 6.98 1.43 14.18
N ASN A 49 6.13 1.54 15.21
CA ASN A 49 6.54 2.07 16.51
C ASN A 49 7.52 1.14 17.22
N ALA A 50 7.27 -0.18 17.20
CA ALA A 50 8.19 -1.17 17.76
C ALA A 50 9.59 -1.11 17.09
N ASP A 51 9.63 -1.05 15.75
CA ASP A 51 10.88 -0.88 14.98
C ASP A 51 11.58 0.44 15.32
N ARG A 52 10.83 1.54 15.41
CA ARG A 52 11.39 2.84 15.81
C ARG A 52 12.00 2.78 17.21
N GLU A 53 11.32 2.14 18.16
CA GLU A 53 11.80 1.99 19.53
C GLU A 53 13.06 1.11 19.61
N SER A 54 13.13 0.01 18.85
CA SER A 54 14.34 -0.82 18.78
C SER A 54 15.53 -0.05 18.21
N HIS A 55 15.29 0.89 17.29
CA HIS A 55 16.31 1.79 16.75
C HIS A 55 16.49 3.09 17.56
N GLY A 56 15.94 3.18 18.78
CA GLY A 56 16.09 4.33 19.69
C GLY A 56 15.42 5.62 19.19
N LYS A 57 14.47 5.52 18.26
CA LYS A 57 13.65 6.62 17.74
C LYS A 57 12.36 6.71 18.55
N LYS A 58 11.81 7.93 18.64
CA LYS A 58 10.51 8.14 19.31
C LYS A 58 9.39 7.51 18.49
N PRO A 59 8.44 6.79 19.12
CA PRO A 59 7.25 6.29 18.44
C PRO A 59 6.46 7.46 17.84
N PHE A 60 5.69 7.17 16.81
CA PHE A 60 4.69 8.10 16.31
C PHE A 60 3.50 8.12 17.24
N ASP A 61 2.97 9.33 17.49
CA ASP A 61 1.68 9.48 18.15
C ASP A 61 0.59 8.84 17.27
N ASP A 62 -0.35 8.14 17.91
CA ASP A 62 -1.47 7.40 17.30
C ASP A 62 -2.49 8.33 16.62
N ASP A 63 -2.38 9.63 16.89
CA ASP A 63 -2.99 10.65 16.07
C ASP A 63 -2.19 10.74 14.76
N GLY A 64 -2.86 10.55 13.62
CA GLY A 64 -2.33 10.66 12.25
C GLY A 64 -1.68 12.02 11.86
N GLU A 65 -1.00 12.71 12.77
CA GLU A 65 -0.19 13.92 12.62
C GLU A 65 1.15 13.66 11.91
N PRO A 66 1.37 14.09 10.65
CA PRO A 66 2.73 14.14 10.11
C PRO A 66 3.64 14.95 11.04
N PRO A 67 4.95 14.62 11.14
CA PRO A 67 5.82 15.24 12.12
C PRO A 67 5.80 16.76 11.98
N THR A 68 5.66 17.44 13.12
CA THR A 68 5.87 18.88 13.17
C THR A 68 7.35 19.14 12.84
N PRO A 69 7.68 20.05 11.89
CA PRO A 69 9.05 20.50 11.72
C PRO A 69 9.57 21.07 13.05
N PRO A 70 10.89 21.02 13.32
CA PRO A 70 11.44 21.41 14.60
C PRO A 70 10.97 22.82 15.01
N LYS A 71 10.47 22.89 16.24
CA LYS A 71 9.74 24.01 16.84
C LYS A 71 10.40 25.37 16.59
N LYS A 72 9.76 26.23 15.79
CA LYS A 72 9.63 27.66 16.16
C LYS A 72 8.35 27.80 16.98
N ARG A 73 8.52 28.18 18.25
CA ARG A 73 7.44 28.36 19.24
C ARG A 73 6.48 29.45 18.75
N ARG A 74 5.27 29.06 18.32
CA ARG A 74 4.09 29.93 18.21
C ARG A 74 2.83 29.10 18.54
N ASP A 75 2.49 28.98 19.82
CA ASP A 75 1.41 29.78 20.44
C ASP A 75 -0.01 29.74 19.87
N ASN A 76 -0.34 29.01 18.79
CA ASN A 76 -1.59 29.29 18.06
C ASN A 76 -2.17 28.07 17.34
N THR A 77 -2.63 27.05 18.07
CA THR A 77 -3.46 25.99 17.48
C THR A 77 -4.84 26.56 17.15
N SER A 78 -4.97 27.27 16.03
CA SER A 78 -6.23 27.89 15.62
C SER A 78 -7.34 26.84 15.45
N LYS A 79 -8.59 27.19 15.80
CA LYS A 79 -9.80 26.39 15.53
C LYS A 79 -9.88 25.88 14.08
N LYS A 80 -9.23 26.58 13.14
CA LYS A 80 -9.10 26.22 11.71
C LYS A 80 -8.26 24.96 11.48
N LYS A 81 -7.22 24.70 12.29
CA LYS A 81 -6.40 23.47 12.24
C LYS A 81 -7.20 22.27 12.77
N LEU A 82 -7.96 22.45 13.85
CA LEU A 82 -8.89 21.43 14.37
C LEU A 82 -10.03 21.13 13.38
N ALA A 83 -10.61 22.15 12.74
CA ALA A 83 -11.62 21.98 11.71
C ALA A 83 -11.07 21.25 10.46
N ARG A 84 -9.81 21.50 10.09
CA ARG A 84 -9.13 20.75 9.02
C ARG A 84 -8.91 19.28 9.38
N ARG A 85 -8.55 19.00 10.64
CA ARG A 85 -8.42 17.63 11.19
C ARG A 85 -9.75 16.88 11.23
N LYS A 86 -10.85 17.55 11.62
CA LYS A 86 -12.21 16.97 11.59
C LYS A 86 -12.68 16.70 10.16
N LYS A 87 -12.21 17.50 9.20
CA LYS A 87 -12.44 17.32 7.75
C LYS A 87 -11.59 16.18 7.15
N GLU A 88 -10.41 15.87 7.71
CA GLU A 88 -9.59 14.71 7.32
C GLU A 88 -10.25 13.37 7.67
N LYS A 89 -11.02 13.30 8.77
CA LYS A 89 -11.76 12.08 9.15
C LYS A 89 -13.01 11.80 8.28
N LEU A 90 -13.45 12.76 7.48
CA LEU A 90 -14.63 12.65 6.62
C LEU A 90 -14.23 12.72 5.15
N ARG A 91 -14.31 11.60 4.44
CA ARG A 91 -14.09 11.57 3.00
C ARG A 91 -15.37 11.97 2.28
N THR A 92 -15.27 12.92 1.35
CA THR A 92 -16.38 13.23 0.45
C THR A 92 -16.39 12.19 -0.66
N VAL A 93 -17.46 11.40 -0.73
CA VAL A 93 -17.67 10.40 -1.77
C VAL A 93 -18.85 10.84 -2.63
N THR A 94 -18.75 10.53 -3.92
CA THR A 94 -19.80 10.83 -4.88
C THR A 94 -20.69 9.62 -5.01
N ARG A 95 -21.96 9.76 -4.60
CA ARG A 95 -22.98 8.71 -4.64
C ARG A 95 -23.93 8.96 -5.80
N SER A 96 -24.29 7.93 -6.54
CA SER A 96 -25.32 8.03 -7.57
C SER A 96 -26.71 8.14 -6.92
N VAL A 97 -27.61 8.89 -7.55
CA VAL A 97 -29.02 8.97 -7.12
C VAL A 97 -29.80 7.73 -7.58
N THR A 98 -29.40 7.14 -8.71
CA THR A 98 -30.09 5.99 -9.32
C THR A 98 -29.62 4.66 -8.76
N ASP A 99 -28.33 4.57 -8.42
CA ASP A 99 -27.73 3.36 -7.88
C ASP A 99 -26.77 3.72 -6.72
N PRO A 100 -27.31 3.83 -5.51
CA PRO A 100 -26.58 4.40 -4.38
C PRO A 100 -25.42 3.54 -3.86
N ASP A 101 -25.33 2.27 -4.27
CA ASP A 101 -24.30 1.31 -3.84
C ASP A 101 -23.13 1.26 -4.83
N SER A 102 -23.30 1.83 -6.03
CA SER A 102 -22.23 1.98 -7.02
C SER A 102 -21.22 3.06 -6.63
N GLY A 103 -19.95 2.80 -6.95
CA GLY A 103 -18.83 3.69 -6.71
C GLY A 103 -18.47 4.52 -7.92
N LEU A 104 -18.14 5.80 -7.73
CA LEU A 104 -17.63 6.62 -8.84
C LEU A 104 -16.16 6.23 -9.16
N PHE A 105 -15.98 5.54 -10.28
CA PHE A 105 -14.69 5.12 -10.79
C PHE A 105 -14.14 6.12 -11.82
N VAL A 106 -12.83 6.39 -11.76
CA VAL A 106 -12.11 7.28 -12.68
C VAL A 106 -10.87 6.55 -13.20
N LYS A 107 -10.85 6.20 -14.50
CA LYS A 107 -9.71 5.57 -15.18
C LYS A 107 -9.08 6.54 -16.16
N GLY A 108 -7.89 7.05 -15.80
CA GLY A 108 -7.19 8.07 -16.57
C GLY A 108 -8.02 9.35 -16.74
N GLU A 109 -7.73 10.13 -17.78
CA GLU A 109 -8.43 11.41 -18.03
C GLU A 109 -9.80 11.22 -18.72
N HIS A 110 -10.04 10.06 -19.34
CA HIS A 110 -11.13 9.92 -20.31
C HIS A 110 -12.34 9.12 -19.84
N LYS A 111 -12.25 8.33 -18.76
CA LYS A 111 -13.35 7.46 -18.32
C LYS A 111 -13.72 7.71 -16.87
N ARG A 112 -14.82 8.43 -16.68
CA ARG A 112 -15.49 8.62 -15.38
C ARG A 112 -16.86 7.97 -15.45
N GLN A 113 -17.11 6.96 -14.63
CA GLN A 113 -18.37 6.21 -14.63
C GLN A 113 -18.68 5.66 -13.24
N PHE A 114 -19.95 5.39 -12.95
CA PHE A 114 -20.31 4.59 -11.79
C PHE A 114 -20.06 3.11 -12.11
N ALA A 115 -19.44 2.40 -11.17
CA ALA A 115 -19.05 1.02 -11.34
C ALA A 115 -19.11 0.25 -10.01
N TYR A 116 -19.18 -1.07 -10.15
CA TYR A 116 -18.85 -2.04 -9.12
C TYR A 116 -17.50 -2.66 -9.45
N GLU A 117 -16.85 -3.20 -8.45
CA GLU A 117 -15.66 -4.01 -8.60
C GLU A 117 -15.96 -5.40 -8.06
N ALA A 118 -15.82 -6.40 -8.93
CA ALA A 118 -15.96 -7.80 -8.56
C ALA A 118 -14.56 -8.38 -8.36
N HIS A 119 -14.23 -8.71 -7.11
CA HIS A 119 -13.02 -9.40 -6.73
C HIS A 119 -13.29 -10.90 -6.77
N THR A 120 -12.77 -11.57 -7.79
CA THR A 120 -13.04 -12.99 -8.04
C THR A 120 -11.80 -13.82 -7.75
N ALA A 121 -11.98 -14.91 -7.02
CA ALA A 121 -10.99 -15.95 -6.80
C ALA A 121 -11.31 -17.14 -7.70
N CYS A 122 -10.36 -17.54 -8.53
CA CYS A 122 -10.52 -18.66 -9.47
C CYS A 122 -9.43 -19.71 -9.28
N ASP A 123 -9.73 -20.96 -9.60
CA ASP A 123 -8.71 -22.01 -9.69
C ASP A 123 -7.94 -21.95 -11.02
N LYS A 124 -6.94 -22.84 -11.17
CA LYS A 124 -6.13 -22.93 -12.40
C LYS A 124 -6.95 -23.33 -13.65
N HIS A 125 -8.10 -23.97 -13.48
CA HIS A 125 -8.98 -24.38 -14.57
C HIS A 125 -10.05 -23.33 -14.90
N GLY A 126 -10.06 -22.19 -14.20
CA GLY A 126 -11.00 -21.09 -14.42
C GLY A 126 -12.35 -21.27 -13.71
N PHE A 127 -12.46 -22.22 -12.78
CA PHE A 127 -13.63 -22.30 -11.90
C PHE A 127 -13.58 -21.18 -10.87
N VAL A 128 -14.66 -20.41 -10.79
CA VAL A 128 -14.83 -19.39 -9.75
C VAL A 128 -15.05 -20.10 -8.42
N LEU A 129 -14.15 -19.86 -7.47
CA LEU A 129 -14.24 -20.38 -6.11
C LEU A 129 -15.04 -19.43 -5.22
N GLU A 130 -14.79 -18.12 -5.33
CA GLU A 130 -15.47 -17.09 -4.55
C GLU A 130 -15.49 -15.76 -5.29
N ALA A 131 -16.47 -14.91 -4.99
CA ALA A 131 -16.55 -13.55 -5.51
C ALA A 131 -17.11 -12.57 -4.46
N VAL A 132 -16.40 -11.47 -4.26
CA VAL A 132 -16.85 -10.35 -3.41
C VAL A 132 -17.04 -9.11 -4.28
N ILE A 133 -18.20 -8.45 -4.13
CA ILE A 133 -18.56 -7.27 -4.92
C ILE A 133 -18.45 -6.05 -4.02
N THR A 134 -17.65 -5.07 -4.45
CA THR A 134 -17.53 -3.77 -3.77
C THR A 134 -17.91 -2.61 -4.69
N PRO A 135 -18.21 -1.43 -4.15
CA PRO A 135 -18.35 -0.22 -4.95
C PRO A 135 -17.03 0.11 -5.66
N GLY A 136 -17.05 0.48 -6.96
CA GLY A 136 -15.84 0.72 -7.76
C GLY A 136 -14.98 1.94 -7.39
N ASN A 137 -15.20 2.52 -6.20
CA ASN A 137 -14.34 3.54 -5.59
C ASN A 137 -13.65 3.04 -4.31
N VAL A 138 -13.88 1.77 -3.94
CA VAL A 138 -13.10 1.01 -2.96
C VAL A 138 -11.78 0.60 -3.63
N HIS A 139 -10.75 0.39 -2.83
CA HIS A 139 -9.44 -0.04 -3.32
C HIS A 139 -9.32 -1.55 -3.12
N ASP A 140 -8.73 -2.26 -4.07
CA ASP A 140 -8.69 -3.72 -4.15
C ASP A 140 -8.14 -4.36 -2.87
N SER A 141 -7.13 -3.72 -2.28
CA SER A 141 -6.53 -4.17 -1.02
C SER A 141 -7.50 -4.23 0.17
N VAL A 142 -8.64 -3.53 0.11
CA VAL A 142 -9.66 -3.53 1.17
C VAL A 142 -10.58 -4.75 1.02
N ALA A 143 -10.87 -5.16 -0.21
CA ALA A 143 -11.70 -6.32 -0.49
C ALA A 143 -10.93 -7.65 -0.39
N PHE A 144 -9.60 -7.58 -0.47
CA PHE A 144 -8.75 -8.76 -0.44
C PHE A 144 -9.00 -9.65 0.78
N ASP A 145 -9.11 -9.05 1.97
CA ASP A 145 -9.29 -9.81 3.21
C ASP A 145 -10.53 -10.70 3.16
N GLU A 146 -11.66 -10.13 2.72
CA GLU A 146 -12.92 -10.86 2.65
C GLU A 146 -12.88 -11.99 1.61
N VAL A 147 -12.27 -11.75 0.44
CA VAL A 147 -12.11 -12.80 -0.58
C VAL A 147 -11.16 -13.89 -0.08
N TYR A 148 -10.04 -13.50 0.49
CA TYR A 148 -9.00 -14.40 0.95
C TYR A 148 -9.53 -15.32 2.05
N ASP A 149 -10.14 -14.74 3.09
CA ASP A 149 -10.65 -15.49 4.25
C ASP A 149 -11.71 -16.52 3.83
N ARG A 150 -12.66 -16.12 2.98
CA ARG A 150 -13.69 -17.04 2.46
C ARG A 150 -13.09 -18.19 1.65
N VAL A 151 -12.07 -17.91 0.83
CA VAL A 151 -11.41 -18.93 0.01
C VAL A 151 -10.59 -19.89 0.87
N THR A 152 -9.82 -19.39 1.84
CA THR A 152 -8.96 -20.22 2.67
C THR A 152 -9.74 -21.02 3.71
N ASP A 153 -10.89 -20.51 4.16
CA ASP A 153 -11.84 -21.25 5.01
C ASP A 153 -12.52 -22.39 4.23
N ALA A 154 -12.92 -22.14 2.98
CA ALA A 154 -13.57 -23.14 2.14
C ALA A 154 -12.59 -24.17 1.56
N PHE A 155 -11.35 -23.76 1.29
CA PHE A 155 -10.30 -24.58 0.68
C PHE A 155 -8.99 -24.46 1.48
N PRO A 156 -8.87 -25.19 2.61
CA PRO A 156 -7.66 -25.16 3.43
C PRO A 156 -6.39 -25.62 2.69
N GLU A 157 -6.54 -26.42 1.63
CA GLU A 157 -5.46 -26.94 0.78
C GLU A 157 -4.82 -25.91 -0.18
N VAL A 158 -5.28 -24.66 -0.15
CA VAL A 158 -4.69 -23.55 -0.92
C VAL A 158 -3.28 -23.27 -0.40
N GLU A 159 -2.29 -23.42 -1.28
CA GLU A 159 -0.87 -23.20 -0.98
C GLU A 159 -0.36 -21.89 -1.59
N THR A 160 -0.84 -21.54 -2.79
CA THR A 160 -0.37 -20.37 -3.55
C THR A 160 -1.53 -19.44 -3.89
N ILE A 161 -1.39 -18.18 -3.51
CA ILE A 161 -2.25 -17.08 -3.96
C ILE A 161 -1.53 -16.31 -5.05
N VAL A 162 -2.10 -16.31 -6.25
CA VAL A 162 -1.68 -15.47 -7.35
C VAL A 162 -2.56 -14.24 -7.35
N ALA A 163 -1.97 -13.05 -7.23
CA ALA A 163 -2.71 -11.81 -7.17
C ALA A 163 -2.08 -10.73 -8.04
N ASP A 164 -2.92 -9.81 -8.50
CA ASP A 164 -2.51 -8.67 -9.29
C ASP A 164 -1.60 -7.70 -8.50
N SER A 165 -0.84 -6.85 -9.20
CA SER A 165 0.14 -5.97 -8.54
C SER A 165 -0.48 -4.96 -7.56
N ALA A 166 -1.77 -4.66 -7.70
CA ALA A 166 -2.53 -3.81 -6.78
C ALA A 166 -2.70 -4.43 -5.38
N TYR A 167 -2.67 -5.76 -5.29
CA TYR A 167 -2.77 -6.51 -4.02
C TYR A 167 -1.42 -6.62 -3.29
N LYS A 168 -0.31 -6.17 -3.90
CA LYS A 168 1.03 -6.21 -3.28
C LYS A 168 1.19 -5.10 -2.24
N THR A 169 0.53 -5.26 -1.10
CA THR A 169 0.67 -4.39 0.08
C THR A 169 1.38 -5.13 1.22
N PRO A 170 2.13 -4.44 2.11
CA PRO A 170 2.80 -5.10 3.23
C PRO A 170 1.88 -5.97 4.09
N HIS A 171 0.66 -5.48 4.37
CA HIS A 171 -0.33 -6.21 5.14
C HIS A 171 -0.78 -7.51 4.46
N ILE A 172 -1.11 -7.45 3.17
CA ILE A 172 -1.52 -8.63 2.40
C ILE A 172 -0.39 -9.66 2.35
N CYS A 173 0.85 -9.21 2.10
CA CYS A 173 2.01 -10.10 2.15
C CYS A 173 2.16 -10.77 3.52
N LYS A 174 2.11 -9.98 4.60
CA LYS A 174 2.23 -10.48 5.97
C LYS A 174 1.17 -11.54 6.27
N LYS A 175 -0.11 -11.22 6.05
CA LYS A 175 -1.24 -12.13 6.29
C LYS A 175 -1.07 -13.46 5.55
N VAL A 176 -0.74 -13.42 4.26
CA VAL A 176 -0.56 -14.65 3.46
C VAL A 176 0.64 -15.49 3.94
N PHE A 177 1.73 -14.84 4.35
CA PHE A 177 2.93 -15.54 4.84
C PHE A 177 2.77 -16.10 6.26
N GLU A 178 2.06 -15.41 7.16
CA GLU A 178 1.74 -15.90 8.50
C GLU A 178 0.83 -17.12 8.46
N ASP A 179 -0.06 -17.17 7.48
CA ASP A 179 -0.90 -18.33 7.16
C ASP A 179 -0.14 -19.51 6.53
N GLY A 180 1.18 -19.39 6.33
CA GLY A 180 2.04 -20.43 5.75
C GLY A 180 1.84 -20.63 4.25
N ARG A 181 1.27 -19.65 3.55
CA ARG A 181 0.99 -19.69 2.10
C ARG A 181 1.95 -18.82 1.31
N VAL A 182 2.02 -19.03 0.00
CA VAL A 182 2.88 -18.28 -0.92
C VAL A 182 2.06 -17.24 -1.67
N LEU A 183 2.48 -15.98 -1.61
CA LEU A 183 1.93 -14.90 -2.44
C LEU A 183 2.77 -14.70 -3.71
N SER A 184 2.17 -14.96 -4.87
CA SER A 184 2.74 -14.73 -6.19
C SER A 184 2.11 -13.49 -6.83
N THR A 185 2.88 -12.41 -6.92
CA THR A 185 2.45 -11.16 -7.58
C THR A 185 3.38 -10.79 -8.72
N ALA A 186 2.89 -10.03 -9.69
CA ALA A 186 3.74 -9.54 -10.79
C ALA A 186 4.94 -8.73 -10.27
N TYR A 187 6.14 -9.08 -10.72
CA TYR A 187 7.35 -8.36 -10.36
C TYR A 187 7.36 -6.97 -11.00
N LYS A 188 7.31 -5.94 -10.15
CA LYS A 188 7.58 -4.56 -10.56
C LYS A 188 9.03 -4.21 -10.25
N ARG A 189 9.83 -4.01 -11.29
CA ARG A 189 11.22 -3.57 -11.15
C ARG A 189 11.28 -2.23 -10.38
N PRO A 190 12.13 -2.10 -9.35
CA PRO A 190 12.37 -0.83 -8.68
C PRO A 190 12.76 0.24 -9.70
N GLN A 191 12.08 1.39 -9.65
CA GLN A 191 12.37 2.52 -10.52
C GLN A 191 13.41 3.40 -9.85
N THR A 192 14.62 3.43 -10.40
CA THR A 192 15.66 4.39 -10.03
C THR A 192 15.65 5.57 -10.99
N MET A 193 16.44 6.58 -10.66
CA MET A 193 16.66 7.74 -11.52
C MET A 193 17.13 7.30 -12.92
N LYS A 194 16.55 7.88 -13.97
CA LYS A 194 16.92 7.57 -15.35
C LYS A 194 18.40 7.91 -15.59
N GLY A 195 19.18 6.92 -16.02
CA GLY A 195 20.63 7.07 -16.23
C GLY A 195 21.46 7.07 -14.94
N GLY A 196 20.84 6.85 -13.78
CA GLY A 196 21.56 6.67 -12.51
C GLY A 196 21.99 5.23 -12.27
N HIS A 197 22.54 4.98 -11.09
CA HIS A 197 22.89 3.61 -10.68
C HIS A 197 21.68 2.69 -10.64
N GLU A 198 21.92 1.44 -11.03
CA GLU A 198 20.95 0.37 -10.97
C GLU A 198 20.66 -0.01 -9.52
N TRP A 199 19.40 -0.33 -9.21
CA TRP A 199 18.96 -0.57 -7.85
C TRP A 199 19.70 -1.73 -7.18
N TRP A 200 20.09 -2.77 -7.92
CA TRP A 200 20.81 -3.94 -7.40
C TRP A 200 22.28 -3.66 -7.06
N LYS A 201 22.83 -2.50 -7.42
CA LYS A 201 24.16 -2.08 -6.96
C LYS A 201 24.13 -1.56 -5.52
N TYR A 202 22.93 -1.33 -4.97
CA TYR A 202 22.75 -1.04 -3.55
C TYR A 202 22.45 -2.35 -2.85
N VAL A 203 23.29 -2.70 -1.88
CA VAL A 203 23.20 -3.99 -1.17
C VAL A 203 22.85 -3.72 0.28
N TYR A 204 21.79 -4.34 0.77
CA TYR A 204 21.45 -4.27 2.20
C TYR A 204 22.30 -5.27 2.98
N ASP A 205 22.90 -4.79 4.06
CA ASP A 205 23.64 -5.58 5.04
C ASP A 205 22.80 -5.70 6.32
N GLU A 206 22.35 -6.92 6.62
CA GLU A 206 21.51 -7.23 7.77
C GLU A 206 22.28 -7.15 9.10
N HIS A 207 23.59 -7.45 9.10
CA HIS A 207 24.39 -7.46 10.32
C HIS A 207 24.63 -6.04 10.83
N TYR A 208 24.88 -5.09 9.93
CA TYR A 208 25.11 -3.69 10.26
C TYR A 208 23.88 -2.79 10.10
N ASP A 209 22.74 -3.35 9.67
CA ASP A 209 21.51 -2.63 9.33
C ASP A 209 21.78 -1.37 8.48
N CYS A 210 22.48 -1.57 7.36
CA CYS A 210 22.88 -0.48 6.48
C CYS A 210 22.76 -0.87 5.00
N VAL A 211 22.65 0.13 4.13
CA VAL A 211 22.67 -0.10 2.68
C VAL A 211 24.02 0.36 2.14
N LEU A 212 24.79 -0.56 1.57
CA LEU A 212 26.04 -0.26 0.89
C LEU A 212 25.74 0.29 -0.50
N CYS A 213 26.30 1.47 -0.81
CA CYS A 213 26.17 2.08 -2.12
C CYS A 213 27.22 1.51 -3.12
N PRO A 214 27.10 1.83 -4.43
CA PRO A 214 28.06 1.38 -5.46
C PRO A 214 29.52 1.83 -5.21
N GLU A 215 29.72 2.86 -4.39
CA GLU A 215 31.03 3.40 -3.99
C GLU A 215 31.48 2.84 -2.61
N TYR A 216 30.87 1.75 -2.16
CA TYR A 216 31.15 1.06 -0.88
C TYR A 216 30.99 1.94 0.37
N GLN A 217 30.15 2.97 0.29
CA GLN A 217 29.79 3.79 1.45
C GLN A 217 28.49 3.27 2.07
N ALA A 218 28.47 3.17 3.40
CA ALA A 218 27.30 2.74 4.14
C ALA A 218 26.27 3.88 4.29
N LEU A 219 25.02 3.59 3.92
CA LEU A 219 23.85 4.40 4.23
C LEU A 219 23.27 3.84 5.53
N ALA A 220 23.40 4.60 6.61
CA ALA A 220 22.90 4.19 7.92
C ALA A 220 21.38 4.35 8.00
N TYR A 221 20.75 3.51 8.83
CA TYR A 221 19.34 3.66 9.18
C TYR A 221 19.05 5.07 9.70
N HIS A 222 18.07 5.72 9.09
CA HIS A 222 17.63 7.06 9.49
C HIS A 222 16.34 7.00 10.30
N THR A 223 15.31 6.35 9.74
CA THR A 223 13.99 6.24 10.36
C THR A 223 13.12 5.24 9.60
N THR A 224 12.17 4.63 10.28
CA THR A 224 11.01 3.99 9.62
C THR A 224 9.88 4.99 9.51
N ASN A 225 9.31 5.12 8.31
CA ASN A 225 8.21 6.03 8.03
C ASN A 225 6.85 5.40 8.39
N ARG A 226 5.78 6.20 8.35
CA ARG A 226 4.43 5.75 8.70
C ARG A 226 3.83 4.75 7.72
N ASP A 227 4.38 4.67 6.52
CA ASP A 227 3.97 3.71 5.50
C ASP A 227 4.71 2.36 5.64
N GLY A 228 5.56 2.20 6.67
CA GLY A 228 6.29 0.97 6.96
C GLY A 228 7.65 0.84 6.26
N TYR A 229 8.13 1.85 5.54
CA TYR A 229 9.43 1.80 4.87
C TYR A 229 10.55 2.26 5.80
N ARG A 230 11.61 1.45 5.87
CA ARG A 230 12.89 1.84 6.46
C ARG A 230 13.64 2.78 5.50
N GLU A 231 13.93 3.98 5.97
CA GLU A 231 14.75 4.96 5.25
C GLU A 231 16.20 4.85 5.69
N TYR A 232 17.10 4.71 4.72
CA TYR A 232 18.56 4.74 4.92
C TYR A 232 19.10 6.03 4.31
N ARG A 233 20.08 6.67 4.94
CA ARG A 233 20.65 7.92 4.45
C ARG A 233 22.16 7.88 4.33
N SER A 234 22.66 8.48 3.25
CA SER A 234 24.10 8.69 3.06
C SER A 234 24.59 9.88 3.89
N ASP A 235 25.86 9.88 4.26
CA ASP A 235 26.49 11.04 4.88
C ASP A 235 26.74 12.14 3.81
N PRO A 236 26.15 13.33 3.96
CA PRO A 236 26.42 14.46 3.07
C PRO A 236 27.90 14.76 2.88
N LYS A 237 28.71 14.66 3.94
CA LYS A 237 30.12 15.05 3.93
C LYS A 237 30.94 14.16 3.00
N ILE A 238 30.58 12.89 2.93
CA ILE A 238 31.19 11.91 2.03
C ILE A 238 30.68 12.15 0.61
N CYS A 239 29.35 12.31 0.46
CA CYS A 239 28.73 12.45 -0.84
C CYS A 239 29.07 13.74 -1.58
N VAL A 240 29.38 14.85 -0.88
CA VAL A 240 29.76 16.12 -1.51
C VAL A 240 30.94 15.96 -2.47
N ASN A 241 31.91 15.11 -2.12
CA ASN A 241 33.12 14.86 -2.91
C ASN A 241 33.05 13.57 -3.73
N CYS A 242 31.89 12.90 -3.75
CA CYS A 242 31.75 11.61 -4.43
C CYS A 242 31.71 11.80 -5.96
N PRO A 243 32.59 11.12 -6.72
CA PRO A 243 32.68 11.29 -8.18
C PRO A 243 31.39 10.85 -8.89
N THR A 244 30.71 9.84 -8.35
CA THR A 244 29.49 9.24 -8.88
C THR A 244 28.21 9.85 -8.30
N ARG A 245 28.29 10.94 -7.50
CA ARG A 245 27.12 11.59 -6.88
C ARG A 245 26.00 11.89 -7.88
N HIS A 246 26.36 12.38 -9.05
CA HIS A 246 25.43 12.76 -10.12
C HIS A 246 24.61 11.57 -10.67
N LEU A 247 25.05 10.33 -10.42
CA LEU A 247 24.31 9.10 -10.74
C LEU A 247 23.47 8.58 -9.56
N CYS A 248 23.73 9.06 -8.33
CA CYS A 248 23.08 8.64 -7.10
C CYS A 248 21.91 9.55 -6.69
N THR A 249 22.15 10.87 -6.62
CA THR A 249 21.21 11.87 -6.09
C THR A 249 21.51 13.27 -6.67
N HIS A 250 20.45 14.02 -6.96
CA HIS A 250 20.51 15.45 -7.31
C HIS A 250 20.07 16.36 -6.15
N SER A 251 19.96 15.81 -4.94
CA SER A 251 19.59 16.58 -3.75
C SER A 251 20.62 17.69 -3.49
N LYS A 252 20.13 18.90 -3.16
CA LYS A 252 20.97 20.03 -2.76
C LYS A 252 21.78 19.73 -1.50
N ASP A 253 21.22 18.90 -0.61
CA ASP A 253 21.85 18.50 0.64
C ASP A 253 22.88 17.37 0.44
N CYS A 254 23.09 16.92 -0.81
CA CYS A 254 24.00 15.82 -1.15
C CYS A 254 23.66 14.49 -0.45
N VAL A 255 22.39 14.30 -0.06
CA VAL A 255 21.89 13.08 0.60
C VAL A 255 21.23 12.17 -0.41
N LYS A 256 21.59 10.89 -0.35
CA LYS A 256 20.84 9.78 -0.93
C LYS A 256 19.95 9.18 0.16
N THR A 257 18.69 8.99 -0.19
CA THR A 257 17.67 8.27 0.59
C THR A 257 17.21 7.06 -0.21
#